data_AF-A0A8J3BUH8-F1
#
_entry.id   AF-A0A8J3BUH8-F1
#
_cell.length_a   1.000
_cell.length_b   1.000
_cell.length_c   1.000
_cell.angle_alpha   90.00
_cell.angle_beta   90.00
_cell.angle_gamma   90.00
#
_symmetry.space_group_name_H-M   'P 1'
#
loop_
_entity.id
_entity.type
_entity.pdbx_description
1 polymer ?
#
loop_
_entity_poly.entity_id
_entity_poly.type
_entity_poly.pdbx_seq_one_letter_code
_entity_poly.pdbx_strand_id
1 'polypeptide(L)'
;MHRDTGFVGLRPGGGRRAAWLVPVAVLLLVAVPVAVWGLVGDLSTYHGAEGDSLGPDRMYPPLDVSPQAARRWVTAAALAAPAAALALLWAVVTSRLDGRWLFVLLPLAAAGALAGFGHRVVTAGVIGANIGGGMVMLVLLPVACLLVAGALTTAAVLLLRGLPSRRSRPLRGP
;
A
#
# COMPACT_ATOMS: atom_id res chain seq x y z
N MET A 1 -22.37 34.62 -1.70
CA MET A 1 -21.21 34.12 -0.93
C MET A 1 -20.62 32.94 -1.72
N HIS A 2 -19.77 33.23 -2.70
CA HIS A 2 -19.26 32.27 -3.68
C HIS A 2 -17.88 31.80 -3.18
N ARG A 3 -17.80 30.56 -2.67
CA ARG A 3 -16.51 29.97 -2.28
C ARG A 3 -15.79 29.54 -3.55
N ASP A 4 -14.86 30.38 -3.99
CA ASP A 4 -13.78 29.98 -4.88
C ASP A 4 -12.97 28.88 -4.19
N THR A 5 -13.37 27.63 -4.43
CA THR A 5 -12.55 26.46 -4.16
C THR A 5 -11.53 26.37 -5.29
N GLY A 6 -10.54 27.27 -5.22
CA GLY A 6 -9.39 27.29 -6.10
C GLY A 6 -8.77 25.90 -6.12
N PHE A 7 -9.04 25.17 -7.19
CA PHE A 7 -8.50 23.86 -7.45
C PHE A 7 -6.99 24.05 -7.65
N VAL A 8 -6.20 23.80 -6.61
CA VAL A 8 -4.75 23.65 -6.73
C VAL A 8 -4.50 22.26 -7.32
N GLY A 9 -4.93 22.07 -8.57
CA GLY A 9 -4.25 21.14 -9.46
C GLY A 9 -2.80 21.62 -9.52
N LEU A 10 -1.87 20.73 -9.18
CA LEU A 10 -0.41 20.89 -9.18
C LEU A 10 0.05 22.13 -9.97
N ARG A 11 0.04 23.31 -9.34
CA ARG A 11 0.40 24.56 -10.02
C ARG A 11 1.89 24.48 -10.34
N PRO A 12 2.33 24.68 -11.59
CA PRO A 12 3.74 24.57 -11.99
C PRO A 12 4.70 25.57 -11.31
N GLY A 13 4.21 26.47 -10.44
CA GLY A 13 5.01 27.45 -9.70
C GLY A 13 5.39 27.08 -8.26
N GLY A 14 4.98 25.91 -7.74
CA GLY A 14 5.22 25.48 -6.34
C GLY A 14 6.16 24.29 -6.16
N GLY A 15 6.95 23.95 -7.20
CA GLY A 15 7.52 22.62 -7.45
C GLY A 15 8.33 21.94 -6.35
N ARG A 16 8.89 22.67 -5.37
CA ARG A 16 9.66 22.05 -4.26
C ARG A 16 8.80 21.59 -3.08
N ARG A 17 7.61 22.18 -2.87
CA ARG A 17 6.78 21.91 -1.67
C ARG A 17 5.93 20.64 -1.78
N ALA A 18 5.68 20.15 -2.99
CA ALA A 18 4.92 18.90 -3.22
C ALA A 18 5.82 17.71 -3.58
N ALA A 19 7.08 17.95 -3.98
CA ALA A 19 8.00 16.89 -4.41
C ALA A 19 8.29 15.85 -3.32
N TRP A 20 8.26 16.23 -2.04
CA TRP A 20 8.47 15.30 -0.92
C TRP A 20 7.27 14.38 -0.64
N LEU A 21 6.07 14.69 -1.15
CA LEU A 21 4.88 13.87 -0.90
C LEU A 21 4.93 12.54 -1.65
N VAL A 22 5.54 12.52 -2.84
CA VAL A 22 5.70 11.30 -3.64
C VAL A 22 6.57 10.26 -2.93
N PRO A 23 7.80 10.55 -2.48
CA PRO A 23 8.60 9.57 -1.75
C PRO A 23 7.96 9.15 -0.42
N VAL A 24 7.19 10.02 0.24
CA VAL A 24 6.44 9.63 1.45
C VAL A 24 5.30 8.65 1.12
N ALA A 25 4.55 8.88 0.04
CA ALA A 25 3.55 7.94 -0.42
C ALA A 25 4.18 6.59 -0.80
N VAL A 26 5.30 6.60 -1.53
CA VAL A 26 6.05 5.38 -1.86
C VAL A 26 6.52 4.67 -0.59
N LEU A 27 7.08 5.41 0.37
CA LEU A 27 7.51 4.86 1.65
C LEU A 27 6.37 4.16 2.39
N LEU A 28 5.18 4.77 2.44
CA LEU A 28 3.99 4.15 3.02
C LEU A 28 3.66 2.82 2.32
N LEU A 29 3.58 2.84 0.99
CA LEU A 29 3.18 1.67 0.20
C LEU A 29 4.17 0.50 0.30
N VAL A 30 5.46 0.79 0.49
CA VAL A 30 6.50 -0.24 0.70
C VAL A 30 6.56 -0.69 2.16
N ALA A 31 6.39 0.23 3.12
CA ALA A 31 6.51 -0.10 4.54
C ALA A 31 5.33 -0.91 5.06
N VAL A 32 4.10 -0.63 4.61
CA VAL A 32 2.90 -1.33 5.09
C VAL A 32 2.94 -2.86 4.94
N PRO A 33 3.23 -3.45 3.75
CA PRO A 33 3.30 -4.90 3.63
C PRO A 33 4.34 -5.52 4.57
N VAL A 34 5.50 -4.88 4.72
CA VAL A 34 6.59 -5.37 5.59
C VAL A 34 6.21 -5.25 7.07
N ALA A 35 5.57 -4.15 7.48
CA ALA A 35 5.11 -3.93 8.84
C ALA A 35 4.03 -4.96 9.22
N VAL A 36 3.06 -5.22 8.34
CA VAL A 36 2.02 -6.23 8.57
C VAL A 36 2.61 -7.63 8.58
N TRP A 37 3.52 -7.95 7.65
CA TRP A 37 4.25 -9.22 7.64
C TRP A 37 5.01 -9.45 8.95
N GLY A 38 5.61 -8.40 9.51
CA GLY A 38 6.29 -8.45 10.82
C GLY A 38 5.31 -8.61 11.99
N LEU A 39 4.20 -7.87 11.96
CA LEU A 39 3.17 -7.87 13.01
C LEU A 39 2.48 -9.24 13.14
N VAL A 40 2.22 -9.90 12.02
CA VAL A 40 1.66 -11.26 12.01
C VAL A 40 2.63 -12.28 12.61
N GLY A 41 3.93 -12.02 12.52
CA GLY A 41 4.97 -12.91 13.05
C GLY A 41 5.23 -14.13 12.17
N ASP A 42 6.15 -14.98 12.62
CA ASP A 42 6.50 -16.20 11.88
C ASP A 42 5.47 -17.30 12.12
N LEU A 43 4.84 -17.77 11.04
CA LEU A 43 3.89 -18.88 11.04
C LEU A 43 4.49 -20.14 10.38
N SER A 44 5.74 -20.07 9.88
CA SER A 44 6.35 -21.14 9.09
C SER A 44 6.92 -22.28 9.94
N THR A 45 7.10 -22.04 11.24
CA THR A 45 7.52 -23.03 12.24
C THR A 45 6.30 -23.79 12.75
N TYR A 46 6.25 -25.07 12.43
CA TYR A 46 5.28 -26.00 12.99
C TYR A 46 5.86 -26.65 14.25
N HIS A 47 5.17 -26.53 15.40
CA HIS A 47 5.55 -27.13 16.67
C HIS A 47 4.77 -28.44 16.91
N GLY A 48 4.84 -29.37 15.98
CA GLY A 48 4.30 -30.73 16.15
C GLY A 48 5.09 -31.55 17.17
N ALA A 49 4.53 -32.69 17.57
CA ALA A 49 5.16 -33.62 18.49
C ALA A 49 6.57 -34.02 17.99
N GLU A 50 7.55 -34.04 18.90
CA GLU A 50 8.90 -34.51 18.63
C GLU A 50 8.86 -35.90 17.99
N GLY A 51 9.21 -36.00 16.70
CA GLY A 51 9.24 -37.28 15.97
C GLY A 51 8.51 -37.29 14.63
N ASP A 52 7.79 -36.24 14.28
CA ASP A 52 7.12 -36.16 12.97
C ASP A 52 8.14 -35.84 11.85
N SER A 53 8.58 -36.89 11.16
CA SER A 53 9.67 -36.86 10.16
C SER A 53 9.26 -36.29 8.80
N LEU A 54 7.97 -36.03 8.59
CA LEU A 54 7.43 -35.59 7.30
C LEU A 54 7.61 -34.09 7.03
N GLY A 55 7.95 -33.31 8.05
CA GLY A 55 8.04 -31.85 7.94
C GLY A 55 6.67 -31.20 7.69
N PRO A 56 6.53 -29.90 7.95
CA PRO A 56 5.24 -29.23 7.77
C PRO A 56 4.90 -29.03 6.29
N ASP A 57 3.64 -29.25 5.95
CA ASP A 57 3.09 -28.94 4.65
C ASP A 57 2.94 -27.42 4.48
N ARG A 58 3.52 -26.90 3.40
CA ARG A 58 3.50 -25.48 3.06
C ARG A 58 3.06 -25.30 1.62
N MET A 59 2.33 -24.21 1.33
CA MET A 59 1.97 -23.88 -0.05
C MET A 59 3.14 -23.27 -0.80
N TYR A 60 3.91 -22.41 -0.12
CA TYR A 60 5.16 -21.82 -0.61
C TYR A 60 6.25 -21.86 0.46
N PRO A 61 7.54 -21.95 0.08
CA PRO A 61 8.64 -21.83 1.01
C PRO A 61 8.70 -20.42 1.63
N PRO A 62 9.07 -20.27 2.91
CA PRO A 62 9.31 -18.97 3.51
C PRO A 62 10.51 -18.28 2.86
N LEU A 63 10.52 -16.94 2.91
CA LEU A 63 11.66 -16.15 2.47
C LEU A 63 12.91 -16.52 3.27
N ASP A 64 14.00 -16.84 2.57
CA ASP A 64 15.31 -17.08 3.18
C ASP A 64 15.96 -15.74 3.54
N VAL A 65 15.63 -15.24 4.73
CA VAL A 65 16.17 -13.99 5.27
C VAL A 65 16.71 -14.27 6.65
N SER A 66 17.92 -13.78 6.93
CA SER A 66 18.49 -13.92 8.27
C SER A 66 17.58 -13.24 9.31
N PRO A 67 17.43 -13.83 10.51
CA PRO A 67 16.56 -13.26 11.55
C PRO A 67 16.93 -11.82 11.91
N GLN A 68 18.22 -11.47 11.80
CA GLN A 68 18.69 -10.11 12.07
C GLN A 68 18.27 -9.13 10.97
N ALA A 69 18.34 -9.53 9.69
CA ALA A 69 17.87 -8.70 8.58
C ALA A 69 16.35 -8.50 8.65
N ALA A 70 15.59 -9.58 8.87
CA ALA A 70 14.14 -9.54 9.04
C ALA A 70 13.73 -8.58 10.17
N ARG A 71 14.38 -8.67 11.34
CA ARG A 71 14.14 -7.74 12.46
C ARG A 71 14.38 -6.28 12.07
N ARG A 72 15.49 -5.97 11.40
CA ARG A 72 15.81 -4.59 10.97
C ARG A 72 14.75 -4.04 10.02
N TRP A 73 14.33 -4.82 9.02
CA TRP A 73 13.32 -4.39 8.05
C TRP A 73 11.96 -4.19 8.71
N VAL A 74 11.55 -5.11 9.59
CA VAL A 74 10.29 -5.00 10.32
C VAL A 74 10.30 -3.78 11.25
N THR A 75 11.39 -3.56 12.01
CA THR A 75 11.50 -2.37 12.88
C THR A 75 11.45 -1.08 12.05
N ALA A 76 12.20 -1.01 10.95
CA ALA A 76 12.19 0.16 10.07
C ALA A 76 10.80 0.41 9.47
N ALA A 77 10.13 -0.64 8.98
CA ALA A 77 8.79 -0.56 8.41
C ALA A 77 7.72 -0.17 9.44
N ALA A 78 7.79 -0.73 10.65
CA ALA A 78 6.88 -0.45 11.75
C ALA A 78 6.93 1.01 12.20
N LEU A 79 8.07 1.68 12.04
CA LEU A 79 8.23 3.12 12.30
C LEU A 79 7.87 3.96 11.06
N ALA A 80 8.32 3.54 9.87
CA ALA A 80 8.13 4.30 8.64
C ALA A 80 6.66 4.38 8.19
N ALA A 81 5.90 3.29 8.32
CA ALA A 81 4.49 3.26 7.91
C ALA A 81 3.63 4.30 8.67
N PRO A 82 3.59 4.33 10.02
CA PRO A 82 2.81 5.34 10.74
C PRO A 82 3.37 6.76 10.52
N ALA A 83 4.69 6.94 10.47
CA ALA A 83 5.27 8.26 10.19
C ALA A 83 4.86 8.80 8.83
N ALA A 84 4.90 7.97 7.78
CA ALA A 84 4.46 8.35 6.44
C ALA A 84 2.95 8.62 6.38
N ALA A 85 2.13 7.79 7.03
CA ALA A 85 0.69 8.00 7.11
C ALA A 85 0.35 9.34 7.79
N LEU A 86 0.96 9.63 8.94
CA LEU A 86 0.78 10.89 9.67
C LEU A 86 1.24 12.09 8.85
N ALA A 87 2.37 11.99 8.14
CA ALA A 87 2.85 13.06 7.28
C ALA A 87 1.89 13.36 6.11
N LEU A 88 1.29 12.34 5.50
CA LEU A 88 0.30 12.50 4.43
C LEU A 88 -1.03 13.05 4.97
N LEU A 89 -1.49 12.58 6.13
CA LEU A 89 -2.68 13.14 6.80
C LEU A 89 -2.47 14.61 7.17
N TRP A 90 -1.31 14.96 7.73
CA TRP A 90 -0.94 16.34 8.01
C TRP A 90 -0.91 17.17 6.73
N ALA A 91 -0.41 16.62 5.62
CA ALA A 91 -0.45 17.30 4.32
C ALA A 91 -1.89 17.55 3.84
N VAL A 92 -2.83 16.63 4.09
CA VAL A 92 -4.26 16.84 3.79
C VAL A 92 -4.85 17.94 4.66
N VAL A 93 -4.64 17.88 5.98
CA VAL A 93 -5.17 18.87 6.95
C VAL A 93 -4.62 20.27 6.66
N THR A 94 -3.35 20.38 6.27
CA THR A 94 -2.72 21.66 5.90
C THR A 94 -2.96 22.08 4.45
N SER A 95 -3.86 21.39 3.73
CA SER A 95 -4.20 21.65 2.32
C SER A 95 -3.00 21.61 1.37
N ARG A 96 -1.94 20.87 1.74
CA ARG A 96 -0.77 20.60 0.90
C ARG A 96 -0.97 19.38 -0.02
N LEU A 97 -1.91 18.51 0.33
CA LEU A 97 -2.36 17.36 -0.46
C LEU A 97 -3.88 17.43 -0.60
N ASP A 98 -4.41 17.26 -1.82
CA ASP A 98 -5.85 17.11 -2.02
C ASP A 98 -6.32 15.82 -1.34
N GLY A 99 -7.28 15.94 -0.41
CA GLY A 99 -7.82 14.81 0.35
C GLY A 99 -8.41 13.70 -0.52
N ARG A 100 -8.75 13.99 -1.79
CA ARG A 100 -9.19 12.97 -2.75
C ARG A 100 -8.12 11.91 -3.03
N TRP A 101 -6.83 12.24 -2.87
CA TRP A 101 -5.74 11.26 -3.00
C TRP A 101 -5.77 10.19 -1.90
N LEU A 102 -6.48 10.41 -0.79
CA LEU A 102 -6.68 9.36 0.21
C LEU A 102 -7.49 8.18 -0.35
N PHE A 103 -8.39 8.41 -1.30
CA PHE A 103 -9.11 7.33 -2.00
C PHE A 103 -8.21 6.49 -2.93
N VAL A 104 -6.99 6.94 -3.19
CA VAL A 104 -5.97 6.16 -3.92
C VAL A 104 -5.03 5.48 -2.92
N LEU A 105 -4.54 6.24 -1.94
CA LEU A 105 -3.53 5.76 -0.99
C LEU A 105 -4.07 4.71 -0.02
N LEU A 106 -5.30 4.87 0.48
CA LEU A 106 -5.88 3.92 1.44
C LEU A 106 -6.10 2.53 0.84
N PRO A 107 -6.72 2.37 -0.35
CA PRO A 107 -6.86 1.05 -0.95
C PRO A 107 -5.52 0.41 -1.32
N LEU A 108 -4.53 1.19 -1.77
CA LEU A 108 -3.19 0.66 -2.06
C LEU A 108 -2.46 0.19 -0.80
N ALA A 109 -2.53 0.97 0.29
CA ALA A 109 -1.99 0.56 1.58
C ALA A 109 -2.70 -0.70 2.11
N ALA A 110 -4.04 -0.77 1.98
CA ALA A 110 -4.82 -1.96 2.33
C ALA A 110 -4.41 -3.18 1.50
N ALA A 111 -4.22 -3.04 0.18
CA ALA A 111 -3.73 -4.12 -0.67
C ALA A 111 -2.32 -4.59 -0.25
N GLY A 112 -1.44 -3.66 0.11
CA GLY A 112 -0.13 -3.99 0.69
C GLY A 112 -0.25 -4.76 2.01
N ALA A 113 -1.14 -4.34 2.91
CA ALA A 113 -1.40 -5.04 4.15
C ALA A 113 -1.90 -6.48 3.91
N LEU A 114 -2.84 -6.66 2.97
CA LEU A 114 -3.32 -7.98 2.56
C LEU A 114 -2.20 -8.85 1.97
N ALA A 115 -1.28 -8.26 1.20
CA ALA A 115 -0.12 -8.98 0.66
C ALA A 115 0.83 -9.45 1.78
N GLY A 116 1.15 -8.58 2.74
CA GLY A 116 1.99 -8.93 3.89
C GLY A 116 1.39 -10.03 4.76
N PHE A 117 0.09 -9.93 5.05
CA PHE A 117 -0.67 -10.97 5.76
C PHE A 117 -0.76 -12.27 4.95
N GLY A 118 -1.15 -12.18 3.68
CA GLY A 118 -1.31 -13.32 2.78
C GLY A 118 -0.03 -14.13 2.64
N HIS A 119 1.12 -13.46 2.51
CA HIS A 119 2.43 -14.12 2.50
C HIS A 119 2.62 -15.01 3.74
N ARG A 120 2.34 -14.51 4.95
CA ARG A 120 2.52 -15.31 6.17
C ARG A 120 1.64 -16.54 6.19
N VAL A 121 0.40 -16.42 5.75
CA VAL A 121 -0.57 -17.52 5.71
C VAL A 121 -0.16 -18.58 4.68
N VAL A 122 0.26 -18.20 3.48
CA VAL A 122 0.64 -19.18 2.45
C VAL A 122 1.97 -19.88 2.76
N THR A 123 2.84 -19.25 3.56
CA THR A 123 4.09 -19.85 4.07
C THR A 123 3.93 -20.56 5.42
N ALA A 124 2.73 -20.54 5.99
CA ALA A 124 2.49 -21.16 7.29
C ALA A 124 2.72 -22.67 7.21
N GLY A 125 3.35 -23.23 8.25
CA GLY A 125 3.55 -24.67 8.39
C GLY A 125 2.33 -25.30 9.05
N VAL A 126 1.65 -26.20 8.34
CA VAL A 126 0.47 -26.93 8.83
C VAL A 126 0.63 -28.44 8.62
N ILE A 127 -0.21 -29.25 9.26
CA ILE A 127 -0.35 -30.67 8.90
C ILE A 127 -1.43 -30.78 7.83
N GLY A 128 -1.10 -31.39 6.69
CA GLY A 128 -2.03 -31.60 5.59
C GLY A 128 -2.22 -30.35 4.72
N ALA A 129 -3.39 -30.21 4.11
CA ALA A 129 -3.63 -29.12 3.16
C ALA A 129 -3.73 -27.75 3.86
N ASN A 130 -2.95 -26.77 3.37
CA ASN A 130 -3.05 -25.37 3.83
C ASN A 130 -4.33 -24.69 3.32
N ILE A 131 -5.45 -24.94 4.02
CA ILE A 131 -6.76 -24.32 3.74
C ILE A 131 -6.66 -22.78 3.80
N GLY A 132 -5.86 -22.25 4.73
CA GLY A 132 -5.61 -20.82 4.85
C GLY A 132 -5.00 -20.24 3.57
N GLY A 133 -4.02 -20.92 2.98
CA GLY A 133 -3.41 -20.57 1.71
C GLY A 133 -4.44 -20.60 0.56
N GLY A 134 -5.31 -21.60 0.55
CA GLY A 134 -6.45 -21.65 -0.37
C GLY A 134 -7.37 -20.44 -0.25
N MET A 135 -7.72 -20.04 0.97
CA MET A 135 -8.55 -18.84 1.23
C MET A 135 -7.86 -17.54 0.82
N VAL A 136 -6.53 -17.45 0.99
CA VAL A 136 -5.75 -16.30 0.48
C VAL A 136 -5.91 -16.18 -1.03
N MET A 137 -5.82 -17.29 -1.77
CA MET A 137 -5.95 -17.28 -3.22
C MET A 137 -7.37 -17.00 -3.70
N LEU A 138 -8.38 -17.59 -3.04
CA LEU A 138 -9.78 -17.48 -3.47
C LEU A 138 -10.44 -16.17 -3.08
N VAL A 139 -10.01 -15.54 -1.98
CA VAL A 139 -10.67 -14.33 -1.43
C VAL A 139 -9.71 -13.15 -1.39
N LEU A 140 -8.57 -13.31 -0.72
CA LEU A 140 -7.70 -12.18 -0.41
C LEU A 140 -7.05 -11.58 -1.66
N LEU A 141 -6.61 -12.43 -2.59
CA LEU A 141 -6.00 -12.01 -3.85
C LEU A 141 -7.01 -11.27 -4.74
N PRO A 142 -8.23 -11.77 -5.02
CA PRO A 142 -9.25 -10.99 -5.74
C PRO A 142 -9.56 -9.65 -5.09
N VAL A 143 -9.69 -9.60 -3.76
CA VAL A 143 -9.93 -8.35 -3.03
C VAL A 143 -8.77 -7.37 -3.21
N ALA A 144 -7.52 -7.84 -3.08
CA ALA A 144 -6.35 -7.00 -3.32
C ALA A 144 -6.30 -6.47 -4.76
N CYS A 145 -6.60 -7.31 -5.76
CA CYS A 145 -6.70 -6.89 -7.16
C CYS A 145 -7.76 -5.81 -7.38
N LEU A 146 -8.94 -5.95 -6.78
CA LEU A 146 -10.01 -4.95 -6.85
C LEU A 146 -9.62 -3.63 -6.20
N LEU A 147 -8.94 -3.66 -5.04
CA LEU A 147 -8.42 -2.47 -4.36
C LEU A 147 -7.40 -1.73 -5.24
N VAL A 148 -6.47 -2.47 -5.86
CA VAL A 148 -5.47 -1.89 -6.77
C VAL A 148 -6.15 -1.30 -8.01
N ALA A 149 -7.04 -2.06 -8.67
CA ALA A 149 -7.75 -1.59 -9.85
C ALA A 149 -8.60 -0.33 -9.56
N GLY A 150 -9.30 -0.31 -8.43
CA GLY A 150 -10.07 0.85 -7.97
C GLY A 150 -9.19 2.07 -7.68
N ALA A 151 -8.05 1.88 -7.02
CA ALA A 151 -7.10 2.95 -6.76
C ALA A 151 -6.50 3.53 -8.05
N LEU A 152 -6.10 2.67 -8.99
CA LEU A 152 -5.55 3.10 -10.28
C LEU A 152 -6.60 3.84 -11.11
N THR A 153 -7.84 3.35 -11.13
CA THR A 153 -8.96 4.02 -11.80
C THR A 153 -9.21 5.39 -11.19
N THR A 154 -9.23 5.49 -9.86
CA THR A 154 -9.42 6.76 -9.14
C THR A 154 -8.28 7.73 -9.44
N ALA A 155 -7.03 7.25 -9.40
CA ALA A 155 -5.87 8.06 -9.74
C ALA A 155 -5.95 8.59 -11.17
N ALA A 156 -6.30 7.74 -12.15
CA ALA A 156 -6.49 8.15 -13.53
C ALA A 156 -7.58 9.22 -13.67
N VAL A 157 -8.73 9.05 -13.02
CA VAL A 157 -9.82 10.04 -13.02
C VAL A 157 -9.37 11.38 -12.41
N LEU A 158 -8.65 11.35 -11.30
CA LEU A 158 -8.15 12.57 -10.65
C LEU A 158 -7.12 13.31 -11.54
N LEU A 159 -6.22 12.56 -12.17
CA LEU A 159 -5.23 13.11 -13.09
C LEU A 159 -5.90 13.73 -14.32
N LEU A 160 -6.86 13.02 -14.94
CA LEU A 160 -7.58 13.51 -16.11
C LEU A 160 -8.44 14.75 -15.81
N ARG A 161 -9.09 14.81 -14.64
CA ARG A 161 -9.87 15.99 -14.21
C ARG A 161 -9.00 17.17 -13.78
N GLY A 162 -7.74 16.92 -13.42
CA GLY A 162 -6.76 17.95 -13.04
C GLY A 162 -6.05 18.59 -14.23
N LEU A 163 -6.15 18.03 -15.45
CA LEU A 163 -5.56 18.63 -16.64
C LEU A 163 -6.36 19.88 -17.03
N PRO A 164 -5.74 21.08 -17.11
CA PRO A 164 -6.44 22.26 -17.61
C PRO A 164 -6.92 21.97 -19.03
N SER A 165 -8.24 22.05 -19.23
CA SER A 165 -8.85 21.92 -20.54
C SER A 165 -8.18 22.94 -21.46
N ARG A 166 -7.40 22.47 -22.44
CA ARG A 166 -6.78 23.24 -23.52
C ARG A 166 -7.85 23.79 -24.49
N ARG A 167 -8.99 24.26 -23.97
CA ARG A 167 -10.09 24.82 -24.76
C ARG A 167 -9.72 26.25 -25.14
N SER A 168 -9.20 26.35 -26.36
CA SER A 168 -9.44 27.43 -27.33
C SER A 168 -9.27 28.84 -26.78
N ARG A 169 -8.04 29.36 -26.91
CA ARG A 169 -7.83 30.79 -27.19
C ARG A 169 -8.79 31.16 -28.34
N PRO A 170 -9.73 32.10 -28.16
CA PRO A 170 -10.43 32.64 -29.30
C PRO A 170 -9.37 33.26 -30.21
N LEU A 171 -9.34 32.83 -31.47
CA LEU A 171 -8.64 33.55 -32.53
C LEU A 171 -9.30 34.93 -32.61
N ARG A 172 -8.77 35.92 -31.88
CA ARG A 172 -9.04 37.32 -32.17
C ARG A 172 -8.29 37.63 -33.46
N GLY A 173 -9.01 37.47 -34.57
CA GLY A 173 -8.68 38.19 -35.80
C GLY A 173 -9.11 39.66 -35.67
N PRO A 174 -8.42 40.58 -36.36
CA PRO A 174 -8.51 42.03 -36.21
C PRO A 174 -9.86 42.63 -36.59
#